data_AF-A0A1G5J7L2-F1
#
_entry.id   AF-A0A1G5J7L2-F1
#
_cell.length_a   1.000
_cell.length_b   1.000
_cell.length_c   1.000
_cell.angle_alpha   90.00
_cell.angle_beta   90.00
_cell.angle_gamma   90.00
#
_symmetry.space_group_name_H-M   'P 1'
#
loop_
_entity.id
_entity.type
_entity.pdbx_description
1 polymer ?
#
loop_
_entity_poly.entity_id
_entity_poly.type
_entity_poly.pdbx_seq_one_letter_code
_entity_poly.pdbx_strand_id
1 'polypeptide(L)'
;MRSILVIRVHPIQAGSSEAIPLTPEKLLGAVGYHVKVSDSEDEVMKLAREVDASILHLSLADVAYWVKRLGEEKSDTPLLWWCAPDTASSSVEDCEVDTSFDGILTPSMAGPEIHWTLHFAARRYMERKQWEQERKQLQSRLEDRKWIDMAKAILCDLKQISESEAYDLLRKKAMDERKRMVDVATAIVKAHQLLQS
;
A
#
# COMPACT_ATOMS: atom_id res chain seq x y z
N MET A 1 -23.57 5.36 6.01
CA MET A 1 -23.80 3.92 5.70
C MET A 1 -22.44 3.31 5.41
N ARG A 2 -22.12 2.15 5.96
CA ARG A 2 -20.82 1.49 5.73
C ARG A 2 -20.91 0.68 4.45
N SER A 3 -20.26 1.15 3.39
CA SER A 3 -20.26 0.54 2.06
C SER A 3 -19.02 -0.33 1.88
N ILE A 4 -19.19 -1.52 1.30
CA ILE A 4 -18.13 -2.51 1.15
C ILE A 4 -18.11 -2.98 -0.30
N LEU A 5 -16.92 -3.06 -0.89
CA LEU A 5 -16.71 -3.70 -2.18
C LEU A 5 -16.29 -5.15 -1.98
N VAL A 6 -16.91 -6.06 -2.72
CA VAL A 6 -16.48 -7.46 -2.83
C VAL A 6 -15.92 -7.67 -4.24
N ILE A 7 -14.64 -8.09 -4.30
CA ILE A 7 -13.93 -8.36 -5.55
C ILE A 7 -13.91 -9.87 -5.77
N ARG A 8 -14.32 -10.31 -6.96
CA ARG A 8 -14.37 -11.72 -7.38
C ARG A 8 -13.73 -11.88 -8.74
N VAL A 9 -13.17 -13.05 -9.05
CA VAL A 9 -12.59 -13.31 -10.39
C VAL A 9 -13.33 -14.43 -11.12
N HIS A 10 -14.08 -15.30 -10.43
CA HIS A 10 -14.94 -16.29 -11.07
C HIS A 10 -16.19 -16.61 -10.23
N PRO A 11 -17.34 -16.93 -10.86
CA PRO A 11 -18.46 -17.50 -10.14
C PRO A 11 -18.08 -18.90 -9.64
N ILE A 12 -18.18 -19.12 -8.33
CA ILE A 12 -18.13 -20.46 -7.75
C ILE A 12 -19.26 -21.25 -8.41
N GLN A 13 -18.93 -22.31 -9.16
CA GLN A 13 -19.95 -23.26 -9.60
C GLN A 13 -20.63 -23.80 -8.34
N ALA A 14 -21.95 -23.63 -8.27
CA ALA A 14 -22.75 -24.20 -7.20
C ALA A 14 -22.53 -25.72 -7.19
N GLY A 15 -21.64 -26.19 -6.31
CA GLY A 15 -21.48 -27.59 -6.03
C GLY A 15 -22.83 -28.14 -5.60
N SER A 16 -23.18 -29.32 -6.12
CA SER A 16 -24.43 -30.04 -5.88
C SER A 16 -24.59 -30.46 -4.41
N SER A 17 -24.86 -29.49 -3.54
CA SER A 17 -25.22 -29.68 -2.14
C SER A 17 -26.16 -28.54 -1.74
N GLU A 18 -27.30 -28.88 -1.15
CA GLU A 18 -28.41 -27.98 -0.76
C GLU A 18 -28.03 -26.91 0.29
N ALA A 19 -26.76 -26.72 0.60
CA ALA A 19 -26.27 -25.63 1.44
C ALA A 19 -25.93 -24.43 0.55
N ILE A 20 -26.72 -23.36 0.65
CA ILE A 20 -26.43 -22.07 0.02
C ILE A 20 -25.02 -21.65 0.45
N PRO A 21 -24.04 -21.48 -0.48
CA PRO A 21 -22.75 -20.95 -0.09
C PRO A 21 -22.97 -19.56 0.51
N LEU A 22 -22.57 -19.40 1.78
CA LEU A 22 -22.59 -18.12 2.47
C LEU A 22 -21.57 -17.23 1.78
N THR A 23 -22.05 -16.44 0.83
CA THR A 23 -21.26 -15.45 0.13
C THR A 23 -21.07 -14.21 1.01
N PRO A 24 -19.95 -13.48 0.86
CA PRO A 24 -19.73 -12.26 1.62
C PRO A 24 -20.89 -11.26 1.51
N GLU A 25 -21.56 -11.10 0.36
CA GLU A 25 -22.64 -10.11 0.25
C GLU A 25 -23.86 -10.45 1.08
N LYS A 26 -24.24 -11.73 1.11
CA LYS A 26 -25.37 -12.20 1.90
C LYS A 26 -25.10 -11.99 3.38
N LEU A 27 -23.89 -12.34 3.83
CA LEU A 27 -23.51 -12.23 5.23
C LEU A 27 -23.43 -10.76 5.67
N LEU A 28 -22.76 -9.91 4.90
CA LEU A 28 -22.59 -8.49 5.20
C LEU A 28 -23.91 -7.72 5.04
N GLY A 29 -24.71 -8.06 4.02
CA GLY A 29 -26.04 -7.48 3.81
C GLY A 29 -27.00 -7.80 4.95
N ALA A 30 -26.98 -9.03 5.48
CA ALA A 30 -27.78 -9.43 6.65
C ALA A 30 -27.41 -8.65 7.92
N VAL A 31 -26.17 -8.13 7.99
CA VAL A 31 -25.64 -7.34 9.12
C VAL A 31 -25.80 -5.83 8.87
N GLY A 32 -26.38 -5.43 7.73
CA GLY A 32 -26.74 -4.04 7.43
C GLY A 32 -25.68 -3.25 6.66
N TYR A 33 -24.69 -3.91 6.07
CA TYR A 33 -23.71 -3.28 5.17
C TYR A 33 -24.26 -3.16 3.75
N HIS A 34 -23.89 -2.09 3.05
CA HIS A 34 -24.22 -1.94 1.63
C HIS A 34 -23.09 -2.53 0.78
N VAL A 35 -23.34 -3.66 0.14
CA VAL A 35 -22.32 -4.43 -0.56
C VAL A 35 -22.43 -4.17 -2.07
N LYS A 36 -21.33 -3.72 -2.66
CA LYS A 36 -21.12 -3.69 -4.11
C LYS A 36 -20.24 -4.87 -4.50
N VAL A 37 -20.49 -5.48 -5.65
CA VAL A 37 -19.73 -6.66 -6.12
C VAL A 37 -19.26 -6.36 -7.51
N SER A 38 -18.00 -6.65 -7.79
CA SER A 38 -17.48 -6.56 -9.15
C SER A 38 -16.38 -7.59 -9.38
N ASP A 39 -16.31 -8.04 -10.63
CA ASP A 39 -15.25 -8.88 -11.18
C ASP A 39 -14.44 -8.18 -12.28
N SER A 40 -14.85 -6.96 -12.66
CA SER A 40 -14.20 -6.15 -13.67
C SER A 40 -13.18 -5.22 -13.03
N GLU A 41 -11.92 -5.27 -13.49
CA GLU A 41 -10.85 -4.37 -13.02
C GLU A 41 -11.26 -2.90 -13.08
N ASP A 42 -11.83 -2.46 -14.20
CA ASP A 42 -12.23 -1.06 -14.41
C ASP A 42 -13.30 -0.59 -13.42
N GLU A 43 -14.25 -1.47 -13.09
CA GLU A 43 -15.32 -1.16 -12.14
C GLU A 43 -14.79 -1.23 -10.71
N VAL A 44 -13.97 -2.23 -10.37
CA VAL A 44 -13.30 -2.34 -9.08
C VAL A 44 -12.52 -1.07 -8.77
N MET A 45 -11.75 -0.53 -9.72
CA MET A 45 -10.96 0.69 -9.48
C MET A 45 -11.81 1.94 -9.28
N LYS A 46 -13.00 2.01 -9.90
CA LYS A 46 -13.95 3.09 -9.65
C LYS A 46 -14.58 2.95 -8.26
N LEU A 47 -15.06 1.76 -7.94
CA LEU A 47 -15.77 1.48 -6.70
C LEU A 47 -14.88 1.54 -5.46
N ALA A 48 -13.63 1.09 -5.57
CA ALA A 48 -12.67 1.04 -4.46
C ALA A 48 -12.39 2.43 -3.86
N ARG A 49 -12.62 3.51 -4.62
CA ARG A 49 -12.45 4.90 -4.16
C ARG A 49 -13.64 5.43 -3.36
N GLU A 50 -14.79 4.77 -3.45
CA GLU A 50 -16.05 5.22 -2.86
C GLU A 50 -16.50 4.37 -1.66
N VAL A 51 -15.80 3.27 -1.39
CA VAL A 51 -16.16 2.32 -0.33
C VAL A 51 -15.31 2.49 0.92
N ASP A 52 -15.81 2.00 2.04
CA ASP A 52 -15.12 2.05 3.33
C ASP A 52 -14.17 0.87 3.53
N ALA A 53 -14.34 -0.23 2.78
CA ALA A 53 -13.48 -1.41 2.82
C ALA A 53 -13.65 -2.26 1.55
N SER A 54 -12.62 -3.03 1.21
CA SER A 54 -12.63 -4.00 0.12
C SER A 54 -12.40 -5.41 0.64
N ILE A 55 -13.19 -6.37 0.16
CA ILE A 55 -13.12 -7.79 0.49
C ILE A 55 -12.71 -8.56 -0.76
N LEU A 56 -11.61 -9.28 -0.66
CA LEU A 56 -11.12 -10.18 -1.70
C LEU A 56 -11.77 -11.55 -1.51
N HIS A 57 -12.73 -11.88 -2.37
CA HIS A 57 -13.30 -13.22 -2.46
C HIS A 57 -12.63 -13.96 -3.63
N LEU A 58 -11.37 -14.34 -3.39
CA LEU A 58 -10.43 -14.82 -4.39
C LEU A 58 -9.58 -15.98 -3.85
N SER A 59 -9.08 -16.81 -4.76
CA SER A 59 -8.01 -17.77 -4.48
C SER A 59 -6.71 -17.05 -4.11
N LEU A 60 -5.80 -17.69 -3.37
CA LEU A 60 -4.50 -17.08 -3.04
C LEU A 60 -3.67 -16.71 -4.28
N ALA A 61 -3.81 -17.45 -5.38
CA ALA A 61 -3.12 -17.16 -6.63
C ALA A 61 -3.54 -15.80 -7.24
N ASP A 62 -4.83 -15.45 -7.14
CA ASP A 62 -5.36 -14.20 -7.69
C ASP A 62 -5.21 -13.01 -6.73
N VAL A 63 -5.12 -13.27 -5.43
CA VAL A 63 -4.94 -12.25 -4.39
C VAL A 63 -3.74 -11.35 -4.69
N ALA A 64 -2.59 -11.94 -5.04
CA ALA A 64 -1.35 -11.20 -5.24
C ALA A 64 -1.50 -10.12 -6.33
N TYR A 65 -2.17 -10.49 -7.43
CA TYR A 65 -2.48 -9.58 -8.52
C TYR A 65 -3.36 -8.41 -8.04
N TRP A 66 -4.47 -8.69 -7.37
CA TRP A 66 -5.39 -7.64 -6.93
C TRP A 66 -4.83 -6.74 -5.83
N VAL A 67 -4.09 -7.29 -4.87
CA VAL A 67 -3.39 -6.51 -3.83
C VAL A 67 -2.44 -5.51 -4.47
N LYS A 68 -1.61 -5.98 -5.42
CA LYS A 68 -0.70 -5.11 -6.16
C LYS A 68 -1.47 -4.04 -6.94
N ARG A 69 -2.54 -4.43 -7.62
CA ARG A 69 -3.28 -3.55 -8.51
C ARG A 69 -4.05 -2.46 -7.76
N LEU A 70 -4.65 -2.80 -6.63
CA LEU A 70 -5.26 -1.84 -5.70
C LEU A 70 -4.22 -0.91 -5.06
N GLY A 71 -3.01 -1.41 -4.78
CA GLY A 71 -1.90 -0.62 -4.27
C GLY A 71 -1.38 0.44 -5.25
N GLU A 72 -1.24 0.09 -6.53
CA GLU A 72 -0.82 1.01 -7.60
C GLU A 72 -1.80 2.16 -7.82
N GLU A 73 -3.10 1.86 -7.78
CA GLU A 73 -4.19 2.84 -7.93
C GLU A 73 -4.46 3.67 -6.65
N LYS A 74 -3.65 3.46 -5.60
CA LYS A 74 -3.78 4.11 -4.28
C LYS A 74 -5.17 3.94 -3.70
N SER A 75 -5.74 2.73 -3.80
CA SER A 75 -6.95 2.38 -3.06
C SER A 75 -6.66 2.51 -1.57
N ASP A 76 -7.24 3.54 -0.95
CA ASP A 76 -6.90 3.98 0.40
C ASP A 76 -7.92 3.42 1.42
N THR A 77 -8.18 2.11 1.31
CA THR A 77 -9.21 1.42 2.10
C THR A 77 -8.65 0.16 2.74
N PRO A 78 -9.19 -0.26 3.90
CA PRO A 78 -8.89 -1.56 4.48
C PRO A 78 -9.18 -2.71 3.50
N LEU A 79 -8.26 -3.66 3.45
CA LEU A 79 -8.33 -4.84 2.59
C LEU A 79 -8.50 -6.09 3.46
N LEU A 80 -9.60 -6.81 3.25
CA LEU A 80 -9.89 -8.05 3.96
C LEU A 80 -9.92 -9.23 3.00
N TRP A 81 -9.50 -10.39 3.48
CA TRP A 81 -9.66 -11.64 2.73
C TRP A 81 -10.91 -12.39 3.18
N TRP A 82 -11.68 -12.88 2.23
CA TRP A 82 -12.74 -13.85 2.48
C TRP A 82 -12.13 -15.25 2.52
N CYS A 83 -11.91 -15.76 3.73
CA CYS A 83 -11.37 -17.09 3.96
C CYS A 83 -12.53 -18.09 4.07
N ALA A 84 -12.75 -18.83 3.00
CA ALA A 84 -13.77 -19.85 2.87
C ALA A 84 -13.18 -21.10 2.18
N PRO A 85 -13.83 -22.27 2.24
CA PRO A 85 -13.25 -23.50 1.71
C PRO A 85 -12.87 -23.42 0.23
N ASP A 86 -13.59 -22.61 -0.56
CA ASP A 86 -13.35 -22.33 -1.98
C ASP A 86 -12.14 -21.43 -2.25
N THR A 87 -11.75 -20.59 -1.28
CA THR A 87 -10.60 -19.67 -1.40
C THR A 87 -9.36 -20.14 -0.67
N ALA A 88 -9.54 -20.86 0.44
CA ALA A 88 -8.46 -21.29 1.34
C ALA A 88 -7.89 -22.68 1.01
N SER A 89 -8.48 -23.41 0.08
CA SER A 89 -8.00 -24.74 -0.34
C SER A 89 -6.79 -24.71 -1.27
N SER A 90 -6.41 -23.54 -1.81
CA SER A 90 -5.11 -23.36 -2.47
C SER A 90 -4.00 -23.43 -1.43
N SER A 91 -2.92 -24.16 -1.71
CA SER A 91 -1.88 -24.59 -0.77
C SER A 91 -1.37 -23.50 0.18
N VAL A 92 -1.11 -23.87 1.43
CA VAL A 92 -0.37 -23.04 2.41
C VAL A 92 1.04 -22.70 1.89
N GLU A 93 1.57 -23.47 0.94
CA GLU A 93 2.83 -23.21 0.24
C GLU A 93 2.77 -21.94 -0.64
N ASP A 94 1.58 -21.51 -1.07
CA ASP A 94 1.38 -20.23 -1.75
C ASP A 94 1.25 -19.05 -0.75
N CYS A 95 1.25 -19.31 0.56
CA CYS A 95 1.14 -18.29 1.61
C CYS A 95 2.45 -17.51 1.83
N GLU A 96 3.48 -17.73 1.01
CA GLU A 96 4.68 -16.88 0.95
C GLU A 96 4.40 -15.51 0.29
N VAL A 97 3.19 -15.27 -0.22
CA VAL A 97 2.87 -13.94 -0.74
C VAL A 97 2.82 -12.94 0.42
N ASP A 98 3.77 -12.00 0.41
CA ASP A 98 3.81 -10.79 1.25
C ASP A 98 2.59 -9.90 0.92
N THR A 99 1.43 -10.33 1.38
CA THR A 99 0.12 -9.73 1.10
C THR A 99 -0.35 -8.98 2.33
N SER A 100 -0.50 -7.67 2.17
CA SER A 100 -0.90 -6.76 3.23
C SER A 100 -2.42 -6.74 3.42
N PHE A 101 -2.96 -7.84 3.96
CA PHE A 101 -4.34 -7.84 4.44
C PHE A 101 -4.45 -7.21 5.83
N ASP A 102 -5.51 -6.46 6.07
CA ASP A 102 -5.82 -5.88 7.37
C ASP A 102 -6.72 -6.79 8.22
N GLY A 103 -7.33 -7.80 7.62
CA GLY A 103 -8.21 -8.71 8.32
C GLY A 103 -8.70 -9.87 7.46
N ILE A 104 -9.38 -10.81 8.12
CA ILE A 104 -9.96 -11.99 7.49
C ILE A 104 -11.42 -12.10 7.95
N LEU A 105 -12.32 -12.43 7.03
CA LEU A 105 -13.70 -12.80 7.31
C LEU A 105 -13.92 -14.26 6.92
N THR A 106 -14.73 -14.98 7.70
CA THR A 106 -15.11 -16.36 7.39
C THR A 106 -16.63 -16.49 7.30
N PRO A 107 -17.16 -17.49 6.55
CA PRO A 107 -18.60 -17.73 6.44
C PRO A 107 -19.31 -17.99 7.78
N SER A 108 -18.58 -18.41 8.82
CA SER A 108 -19.13 -18.78 10.12
C SER A 108 -19.26 -17.61 11.11
N MET A 109 -18.80 -16.42 10.75
CA MET A 109 -18.82 -15.27 11.66
C MET A 109 -20.24 -14.73 11.88
N ALA A 110 -20.59 -14.46 13.13
CA ALA A 110 -21.78 -13.75 13.53
C ALA A 110 -21.63 -12.22 13.33
N GLY A 111 -22.76 -11.50 13.28
CA GLY A 111 -22.77 -10.05 13.07
C GLY A 111 -21.81 -9.24 13.96
N PRO A 112 -21.78 -9.44 15.29
CA PRO A 112 -20.83 -8.76 16.17
C PRO A 112 -19.36 -9.03 15.82
N GLU A 113 -19.02 -10.26 15.43
CA GLU A 113 -17.66 -10.63 15.03
C GLU A 113 -17.25 -9.89 13.76
N ILE A 114 -18.15 -9.80 12.77
CA ILE A 114 -17.93 -9.05 11.54
C ILE A 114 -17.71 -7.56 11.81
N HIS A 115 -18.52 -6.95 12.68
CA HIS A 115 -18.36 -5.55 13.06
C HIS A 115 -17.00 -5.28 13.70
N TRP A 116 -16.55 -6.15 14.62
CA TRP A 116 -15.25 -6.03 15.26
C TRP A 116 -14.10 -6.27 14.28
N THR A 117 -14.20 -7.29 13.42
CA THR A 117 -13.20 -7.57 12.39
C THR A 117 -13.00 -6.37 11.46
N LEU A 118 -14.09 -5.75 10.99
CA LEU A 118 -14.00 -4.55 10.14
C LEU A 118 -13.42 -3.35 10.91
N HIS A 119 -13.76 -3.19 12.19
CA HIS A 119 -13.18 -2.14 13.03
C HIS A 119 -11.66 -2.32 13.24
N PHE A 120 -11.21 -3.55 13.54
CA PHE A 120 -9.80 -3.85 13.67
C PHE A 120 -9.06 -3.73 12.34
N ALA A 121 -9.67 -4.15 11.24
CA ALA A 121 -9.11 -3.96 9.90
C ALA A 121 -8.91 -2.47 9.58
N ALA A 122 -9.88 -1.61 9.91
CA ALA A 122 -9.73 -0.17 9.74
C ALA A 122 -8.53 0.40 10.51
N ARG A 123 -8.34 -0.04 11.75
CA ARG A 123 -7.19 0.35 12.56
C ARG A 123 -5.86 -0.16 11.99
N ARG A 124 -5.79 -1.44 11.60
CA ARG A 124 -4.58 -2.04 11.01
C ARG A 124 -4.19 -1.36 9.70
N TYR A 125 -5.17 -0.99 8.89
CA TYR A 125 -4.96 -0.18 7.70
C TYR A 125 -4.35 1.19 8.03
N MET A 126 -4.86 1.89 9.05
CA MET A 126 -4.29 3.18 9.48
C MET A 126 -2.84 3.06 9.98
N GLU A 127 -2.56 2.04 10.80
CA GLU A 127 -1.21 1.75 11.31
C GLU A 127 -0.25 1.43 10.15
N ARG A 128 -0.67 0.59 9.20
CA ARG A 128 0.10 0.23 8.01
C ARG A 128 0.41 1.46 7.14
N LYS A 129 -0.59 2.32 6.90
CA LYS A 129 -0.42 3.58 6.17
C LYS A 129 0.56 4.52 6.87
N GLN A 130 0.49 4.62 8.20
CA GLN A 130 1.43 5.42 8.98
C GLN A 130 2.86 4.90 8.79
N TRP A 131 3.08 3.60 8.93
CA TRP A 131 4.41 2.99 8.74
C TRP A 131 4.93 3.17 7.32
N GLU A 132 4.10 3.08 6.29
CA GLU A 132 4.48 3.34 4.91
C GLU A 132 4.95 4.79 4.71
N GLN A 133 4.25 5.76 5.33
CA GLN A 133 4.62 7.17 5.29
C GLN A 133 5.94 7.44 6.03
N GLU A 134 6.10 6.89 7.23
CA GLU A 134 7.33 7.00 8.01
C GLU A 134 8.51 6.37 7.28
N ARG A 135 8.34 5.18 6.69
CA ARG A 135 9.34 4.51 5.86
C ARG A 135 9.76 5.38 4.68
N LYS A 136 8.79 5.96 3.96
CA LYS A 136 9.07 6.87 2.84
C LYS A 136 9.83 8.11 3.29
N GLN A 137 9.47 8.69 4.44
CA GLN A 137 10.15 9.86 4.98
C GLN A 137 11.59 9.54 5.38
N LEU A 138 11.83 8.43 6.06
CA LEU A 138 13.16 7.98 6.45
C LEU A 138 14.03 7.70 5.22
N GLN A 139 13.50 6.99 4.22
CA GLN A 139 14.20 6.74 2.97
C GLN A 139 14.59 8.04 2.28
N SER A 140 13.66 9.00 2.19
CA SER A 140 13.96 10.33 1.62
C SER A 140 15.08 11.04 2.38
N ARG A 141 15.09 10.99 3.72
CA ARG A 141 16.16 11.62 4.51
C ARG A 141 17.52 10.97 4.28
N LEU A 142 17.55 9.64 4.10
CA LEU A 142 18.78 8.91 3.78
C LEU A 142 19.31 9.28 2.39
N GLU A 143 18.43 9.32 1.38
CA GLU A 143 18.82 9.76 0.04
C GLU A 143 19.29 11.23 0.03
N ASP A 144 18.59 12.11 0.73
CA ASP A 144 19.00 13.51 0.86
C ASP A 144 20.42 13.63 1.45
N ARG A 145 20.71 12.84 2.49
CA ARG A 145 22.04 12.80 3.12
C ARG A 145 23.11 12.30 2.16
N LYS A 146 22.83 11.26 1.37
CA LYS A 146 23.77 10.77 0.34
C LYS A 146 24.16 11.88 -0.64
N TRP A 147 23.18 12.61 -1.17
CA TRP A 147 23.47 13.72 -2.11
C TRP A 147 24.30 14.83 -1.46
N ILE A 148 23.99 15.18 -0.21
CA ILE A 148 24.75 16.20 0.54
C ILE A 148 26.19 15.73 0.76
N ASP A 149 26.40 14.49 1.18
CA ASP A 149 27.73 13.94 1.43
C ASP A 149 28.57 13.85 0.13
N MET A 150 27.95 13.45 -0.99
CA MET A 150 28.59 13.47 -2.30
C MET A 150 28.98 14.89 -2.75
N ALA A 151 28.09 15.87 -2.56
CA ALA A 151 28.37 17.25 -2.93
C ALA A 151 29.51 17.84 -2.09
N LYS A 152 29.55 17.53 -0.79
CA LYS A 152 30.67 17.93 0.08
C LYS A 152 31.99 17.36 -0.43
N ALA A 153 32.06 16.06 -0.74
CA ALA A 153 33.27 15.43 -1.27
C ALA A 153 33.79 16.15 -2.53
N ILE A 154 32.90 16.42 -3.49
CA ILE A 154 33.24 17.16 -4.71
C ILE A 154 33.75 18.58 -4.39
N LEU A 155 33.13 19.28 -3.45
CA LEU A 155 33.56 20.62 -3.05
C LEU A 155 34.91 20.59 -2.34
N CYS A 156 35.16 19.61 -1.48
CA CYS A 156 36.45 19.39 -0.85
C CYS A 156 37.54 19.20 -1.92
N ASP A 157 37.30 18.34 -2.91
CA ASP A 157 38.26 18.03 -3.97
C ASP A 157 38.52 19.24 -4.88
N LEU A 158 37.47 19.95 -5.30
CA LEU A 158 37.58 21.08 -6.24
C LEU A 158 38.11 22.36 -5.60
N LYS A 159 37.75 22.63 -4.34
CA LYS A 159 38.11 23.88 -3.64
C LYS A 159 39.22 23.70 -2.61
N GLN A 160 39.66 22.47 -2.36
CA GLN A 160 40.70 22.15 -1.37
C GLN A 160 40.34 22.68 0.02
N ILE A 161 39.08 22.47 0.42
CA ILE A 161 38.51 22.91 1.70
C ILE A 161 38.17 21.71 2.57
N SER A 162 38.04 21.94 3.88
CA SER A 162 37.58 20.93 4.82
C SER A 162 36.10 20.58 4.62
N GLU A 163 35.68 19.42 5.12
CA GLU A 163 34.28 18.99 5.05
C GLU A 163 33.32 19.96 5.77
N SER A 164 33.77 20.56 6.87
CA SER A 164 33.01 21.58 7.61
C SER A 164 32.77 22.82 6.74
N GLU A 165 33.82 23.31 6.06
CA GLU A 165 33.72 24.48 5.17
C GLU A 165 32.85 24.17 3.95
N ALA A 166 32.94 22.94 3.40
CA ALA A 166 32.08 22.49 2.31
C ALA A 166 30.60 22.46 2.71
N TYR A 167 30.29 22.00 3.92
CA TYR A 167 28.94 22.02 4.47
C TYR A 167 28.41 23.45 4.64
N ASP A 168 29.20 24.35 5.21
CA ASP A 168 28.81 25.76 5.40
C ASP A 168 28.60 26.47 4.06
N LEU A 169 29.42 26.16 3.05
CA LEU A 169 29.25 26.67 1.69
C LEU A 169 27.95 26.19 1.06
N LEU A 170 27.65 24.89 1.14
CA LEU A 170 26.38 24.31 0.67
C LEU A 170 25.18 24.96 1.36
N ARG A 171 25.24 25.09 2.68
CA ARG A 171 24.17 25.70 3.49
C ARG A 171 23.95 27.16 3.10
N LYS A 172 25.02 27.94 2.97
CA LYS A 172 24.96 29.34 2.55
C LYS A 172 24.35 29.47 1.16
N LYS A 173 24.80 28.66 0.20
CA LYS A 173 24.26 28.64 -1.17
C LYS A 173 22.78 28.28 -1.20
N ALA A 174 22.34 27.32 -0.39
CA ALA A 174 20.94 26.95 -0.25
C ALA A 174 20.08 28.09 0.33
N MET A 175 20.60 28.80 1.34
CA MET A 175 19.93 29.98 1.91
C MET A 175 19.81 31.12 0.89
N ASP A 176 20.91 31.44 0.19
CA ASP A 176 20.95 32.50 -0.83
C ASP A 176 19.96 32.22 -1.97
N GLU A 177 19.79 30.96 -2.35
CA GLU A 177 18.85 30.53 -3.40
C GLU A 177 17.44 30.20 -2.90
N ARG A 178 17.17 30.28 -1.59
CA ARG A 178 15.91 29.84 -0.95
C ARG A 178 15.48 28.43 -1.36
N LYS A 179 16.45 27.52 -1.47
CA LYS A 179 16.23 26.11 -1.81
C LYS A 179 16.58 25.21 -0.63
N ARG A 180 16.14 23.96 -0.66
CA ARG A 180 16.63 22.98 0.31
C ARG A 180 18.09 22.65 0.00
N MET A 181 18.85 22.35 1.05
CA MET A 181 20.27 22.02 0.92
C MET A 181 20.51 20.82 0.00
N VAL A 182 19.64 19.81 0.04
CA VAL A 182 19.69 18.66 -0.88
C VAL A 182 19.53 19.08 -2.34
N ASP A 183 18.66 20.05 -2.66
CA ASP A 183 18.41 20.45 -4.05
C ASP A 183 19.67 21.11 -4.65
N VAL A 184 20.38 21.91 -3.85
CA VAL A 184 21.68 22.49 -4.24
C VAL A 184 22.76 21.41 -4.36
N ALA A 185 22.82 20.48 -3.41
CA ALA A 185 23.77 19.37 -3.44
C ALA A 185 23.57 18.50 -4.70
N THR A 186 22.34 18.13 -5.03
CA THR A 186 22.01 17.38 -6.25
C THR A 186 22.40 18.14 -7.51
N ALA A 187 22.21 19.46 -7.56
CA ALA A 187 22.62 20.28 -8.71
C ALA A 187 24.15 20.26 -8.91
N ILE A 188 24.92 20.36 -7.83
CA ILE A 188 26.39 20.28 -7.87
C ILE A 188 26.86 18.91 -8.36
N VAL A 189 26.32 17.82 -7.78
CA VAL A 189 26.71 16.46 -8.17
C VAL A 189 26.39 16.18 -9.64
N LYS A 190 25.20 16.56 -10.10
CA LYS A 190 24.81 16.39 -11.52
C LYS A 190 25.69 17.20 -12.46
N ALA A 191 25.98 18.45 -12.13
CA ALA A 191 26.87 19.28 -12.94
C ALA A 191 28.28 18.69 -13.01
N HIS A 192 28.80 18.16 -11.91
CA HIS A 192 30.11 17.50 -11.88
C HIS A 192 30.14 16.23 -12.74
N GLN A 193 29.11 15.39 -12.69
CA GLN A 193 29.00 14.19 -13.51
C GLN A 193 28.99 14.52 -15.02
N LEU A 194 28.31 15.59 -15.43
CA LEU A 194 28.28 16.04 -16.83
C LEU A 194 29.63 16.59 -17.32
N LEU A 195 30.46 17.11 -16.42
CA LEU A 195 31.79 17.63 -16.76
C LEU A 195 32.87 16.53 -16.80
N GLN A 196 32.58 15.36 -16.23
CA GLN A 196 33.47 14.18 -16.23
C GLN A 196 33.12 13.13 -17.29
N SER A 197 31.97 13.27 -17.97
CA SER A 197 31.56 12.46 -19.13
C SER A 197 32.14 13.01 -20.43
#